data_AF-A0A3D3JJK5-F1
#
_entry.id   AF-A0A3D3JJK5-F1
#
_cell.length_a   1.000
_cell.length_b   1.000
_cell.length_c   1.000
_cell.angle_alpha   90.00
_cell.angle_beta   90.00
_cell.angle_gamma   90.00
#
_symmetry.space_group_name_H-M   'P 1'
#
loop_
_entity.id
_entity.type
_entity.pdbx_description
1 polymer ?
#
loop_
_entity_poly.entity_id
_entity_poly.type
_entity_poly.pdbx_seq_one_letter_code
_entity_poly.pdbx_strand_id
1 'polypeptide(L)'
;DYGEGAEGAADVGNITESQAQSAERRADEQVQRDDRRMMDGPPSGSQDSERQEGGQSEGEPTDAFEFYKLIWGEDPSNGKSNDTRAGDDDDDDSEFQFKEVPTLEEELLDQLRFLPMAVHERAFGEYVIGNVDDDGYLRRDLR
;
A
#
# COMPACT_ATOMS: atom_id res chain seq x y z
N ASP A 1 48.36 -48.99 18.14
CA ASP A 1 48.34 -48.28 16.85
C ASP A 1 47.12 -47.37 16.84
N TYR A 2 47.35 -46.06 16.78
CA TYR A 2 46.48 -44.86 16.61
C TYR A 2 45.02 -44.89 17.15
N GLY A 3 44.47 -43.86 17.78
CA GLY A 3 44.82 -42.44 17.85
C GLY A 3 43.70 -41.65 18.56
N GLU A 4 44.01 -40.40 18.85
CA GLU A 4 43.28 -39.41 19.64
C GLU A 4 41.87 -39.04 19.14
N GLY A 5 41.08 -38.48 20.06
CA GLY A 5 39.87 -37.73 19.80
C GLY A 5 39.39 -37.02 21.07
N ALA A 6 39.95 -35.83 21.32
CA ALA A 6 39.30 -34.82 22.15
C ALA A 6 37.90 -34.52 21.57
N GLU A 7 36.90 -34.11 22.33
CA GLU A 7 36.59 -32.68 22.47
C GLU A 7 35.36 -32.48 23.37
N GLY A 8 35.35 -31.37 24.13
CA GLY A 8 34.10 -30.64 24.41
C GLY A 8 33.39 -30.93 25.72
N ALA A 9 34.03 -30.63 26.86
CA ALA A 9 33.30 -30.35 28.09
C ALA A 9 32.44 -29.09 27.92
N ALA A 10 31.12 -29.25 27.74
CA ALA A 10 30.17 -28.16 27.90
C ALA A 10 29.99 -27.90 29.40
N ASP A 11 30.81 -27.00 29.93
CA ASP A 11 30.59 -26.35 31.22
C ASP A 11 29.30 -25.53 31.16
N VAL A 12 28.20 -26.16 31.56
CA VAL A 12 26.91 -25.49 31.74
C VAL A 12 27.02 -24.67 33.03
N GLY A 13 27.68 -23.52 32.92
CA GLY A 13 27.91 -22.60 34.03
C GLY A 13 26.58 -22.20 34.68
N ASN A 14 26.48 -22.42 35.99
CA ASN A 14 25.35 -21.98 36.79
C ASN A 14 25.22 -20.46 36.69
N ILE A 15 24.18 -20.00 36.00
CA ILE A 15 23.84 -18.60 35.83
C ILE A 15 23.52 -18.05 37.22
N THR A 16 24.32 -17.10 37.69
CA THR A 16 24.07 -16.45 38.99
C THR A 16 22.84 -15.55 38.90
N GLU A 17 22.08 -15.42 39.99
CA GLU A 17 20.85 -14.61 40.04
C GLU A 17 21.08 -13.15 39.60
N SER A 18 22.30 -12.63 39.81
CA SER A 18 22.71 -11.31 39.31
C SER A 18 22.83 -11.22 37.78
N GLN A 19 23.18 -12.32 37.09
CA GLN A 19 23.26 -12.36 35.63
C GLN A 19 21.88 -12.42 34.99
N ALA A 20 20.93 -13.13 35.61
CA ALA A 20 19.53 -13.15 35.16
C ALA A 20 18.88 -11.75 35.27
N GLN A 21 19.02 -11.09 36.42
CA GLN A 21 18.48 -9.73 36.62
C GLN A 21 19.12 -8.68 35.70
N SER A 22 20.39 -8.90 35.30
CA SER A 22 21.07 -8.03 34.34
C SER A 22 20.60 -8.24 32.89
N ALA A 23 20.13 -9.44 32.55
CA ALA A 23 19.57 -9.75 31.24
C ALA A 23 18.15 -9.19 31.08
N GLU A 24 17.33 -9.29 32.13
CA GLU A 24 15.96 -8.73 32.15
C GLU A 24 15.97 -7.21 31.95
N ARG A 25 16.84 -6.49 32.69
CA ARG A 25 16.99 -5.03 32.53
C ARG A 25 17.43 -4.63 31.12
N ARG A 26 18.20 -5.48 30.43
CA ARG A 26 18.61 -5.23 29.04
C ARG A 26 17.47 -5.43 28.05
N ALA A 27 16.61 -6.43 28.26
CA ALA A 27 15.46 -6.67 27.41
C ALA A 27 14.45 -5.51 27.48
N ASP A 28 14.17 -5.02 28.68
CA ASP A 28 13.26 -3.88 28.89
C ASP A 28 13.81 -2.55 28.33
N GLU A 29 15.13 -2.34 28.39
CA GLU A 29 15.78 -1.20 27.74
C GLU A 29 15.71 -1.28 26.21
N GLN A 30 15.76 -2.49 25.64
CA GLN A 30 15.74 -2.69 24.19
C GLN A 30 14.34 -2.41 23.63
N VAL A 31 13.29 -2.90 24.31
CA VAL A 31 11.89 -2.60 23.97
C VAL A 31 11.61 -1.10 24.04
N GLN A 32 12.10 -0.41 25.08
CA GLN A 32 11.94 1.04 25.21
C GLN A 32 12.72 1.87 24.17
N ARG A 33 13.81 1.33 23.61
CA ARG A 33 14.54 1.98 22.50
C ARG A 33 13.82 1.78 21.18
N ASP A 34 13.28 0.59 20.95
CA ASP A 34 12.57 0.28 19.72
C ASP A 34 11.26 1.07 19.64
N ASP A 35 10.51 1.20 20.74
CA ASP A 35 9.33 2.08 20.80
C ASP A 35 9.67 3.56 20.53
N ARG A 36 10.81 4.05 21.06
CA ARG A 36 11.26 5.43 20.79
C ARG A 36 11.68 5.67 19.34
N ARG A 37 12.26 4.67 18.68
CA ARG A 37 12.63 4.75 17.25
C ARG A 37 11.42 4.79 16.32
N MET A 38 10.25 4.36 16.78
CA MET A 38 9.01 4.42 16.00
C MET A 38 8.25 5.75 16.16
N MET A 39 8.57 6.54 17.19
CA MET A 39 7.90 7.82 17.48
C MET A 39 8.65 9.03 16.90
N ASP A 40 9.97 8.98 16.85
CA ASP A 40 10.79 9.86 16.01
C ASP A 40 10.95 9.20 14.64
N GLY A 41 10.04 9.51 13.70
CA GLY A 41 10.16 9.10 12.31
C GLY A 41 11.54 9.46 11.71
N PRO A 42 11.94 8.81 10.60
CA PRO A 42 13.26 9.04 10.01
C PRO A 42 13.50 10.54 9.79
N PRO A 43 14.71 11.07 10.09
CA PRO A 43 14.98 12.48 9.86
C PRO A 43 14.69 12.78 8.39
N SER A 44 13.69 13.62 8.16
CA SER A 44 13.40 14.16 6.84
C SER A 44 14.60 15.01 6.45
N GLY A 45 15.51 14.40 5.69
CA GLY A 45 16.64 15.08 5.10
C GLY A 45 16.12 16.01 4.01
N SER A 46 15.82 17.25 4.38
CA SER A 46 15.79 18.37 3.44
C SER A 46 17.22 18.58 2.95
N GLN A 47 17.60 17.82 1.93
CA GLN A 47 18.78 18.11 1.12
C GLN A 47 18.34 19.09 0.04
N ASP A 48 18.54 20.39 0.31
CA ASP A 48 18.70 21.37 -0.75
C ASP A 48 19.93 20.96 -1.57
N SER A 49 19.70 20.19 -2.62
CA SER A 49 20.71 19.82 -3.60
C SER A 49 20.60 20.78 -4.77
N GLU A 50 21.53 21.72 -4.78
CA GLU A 50 21.78 22.67 -5.85
C GLU A 50 21.91 21.96 -7.20
N ARG A 51 21.37 22.62 -8.23
CA ARG A 51 21.35 22.23 -9.64
C ARG A 51 22.61 21.46 -10.09
N GLN A 52 22.38 20.27 -10.64
CA GLN A 52 23.29 19.69 -11.62
C GLN A 52 22.50 19.32 -12.88
N GLU A 53 22.83 20.04 -13.95
CA GLU A 53 22.35 19.86 -15.31
C GLU A 53 23.06 18.63 -15.92
N GLY A 54 22.30 17.77 -16.61
CA GLY A 54 22.86 16.84 -17.60
C GLY A 54 22.37 15.39 -17.50
N GLY A 55 21.65 14.95 -18.53
CA GLY A 55 21.42 13.52 -18.80
C GLY A 55 20.10 13.26 -19.53
N GLN A 56 20.12 13.34 -20.86
CA GLN A 56 19.03 12.92 -21.73
C GLN A 56 18.68 11.44 -21.45
N SER A 57 17.49 11.16 -20.91
CA SER A 57 16.87 9.84 -21.02
C SER A 57 15.97 9.87 -22.25
N GLU A 58 16.51 9.42 -23.37
CA GLU A 58 15.73 9.10 -24.54
C GLU A 58 14.79 7.92 -24.20
N GLY A 59 13.48 8.17 -24.18
CA GLY A 59 12.49 7.13 -24.49
C GLY A 59 11.54 6.63 -23.41
N GLU A 60 11.54 7.15 -22.18
CA GLU A 60 10.50 6.80 -21.19
C GLU A 60 9.73 8.04 -20.68
N PRO A 61 8.39 8.05 -20.75
CA PRO A 61 7.59 9.13 -20.20
C PRO A 61 7.75 9.15 -18.68
N THR A 62 8.37 10.20 -18.17
CA THR A 62 8.67 10.38 -16.74
C THR A 62 7.47 10.86 -15.93
N ASP A 63 6.38 11.26 -16.59
CA ASP A 63 5.15 11.75 -15.98
C ASP A 63 3.91 11.23 -16.73
N ALA A 64 2.81 11.05 -16.00
CA ALA A 64 1.53 10.57 -16.52
C ALA A 64 1.00 11.46 -17.65
N PHE A 65 1.25 12.77 -17.58
CA PHE A 65 0.83 13.71 -18.62
C PHE A 65 1.57 13.48 -19.95
N GLU A 66 2.87 13.19 -19.91
CA GLU A 66 3.65 12.86 -21.12
C GLU A 66 3.25 11.50 -21.71
N PHE A 67 2.92 10.54 -20.85
CA PHE A 67 2.33 9.26 -21.29
C PHE A 67 0.99 9.46 -22.01
N TYR A 68 0.11 10.32 -21.50
CA TYR A 68 -1.16 10.64 -22.16
C TYR A 68 -0.94 11.28 -23.54
N LYS A 69 -0.02 12.23 -23.67
CA LYS A 69 0.30 12.85 -24.98
C LYS A 69 0.83 11.84 -26.00
N LEU A 70 1.65 10.88 -25.55
CA LEU A 70 2.19 9.83 -26.40
C LEU A 70 1.08 8.91 -26.94
N ILE A 71 0.13 8.52 -26.09
CA ILE A 71 -1.02 7.67 -26.48
C ILE A 71 -1.97 8.40 -27.42
N TRP A 72 -2.21 9.68 -27.18
CA TRP A 72 -3.12 10.50 -28.00
C TRP A 72 -2.46 11.08 -29.25
N GLY A 73 -1.18 10.80 -29.48
CA GLY A 73 -0.43 11.28 -30.65
C GLY A 73 -0.25 12.79 -30.69
N GLU A 74 -0.37 13.47 -29.54
CA GLU A 74 -0.29 14.92 -29.42
C GLU A 74 1.15 15.42 -29.25
N ASP A 75 2.13 14.50 -29.22
CA ASP A 75 3.56 14.82 -29.22
C ASP A 75 4.02 15.32 -30.60
N PRO A 76 4.37 16.61 -30.75
CA PRO A 76 4.83 17.17 -32.02
C PRO A 76 6.22 16.66 -32.46
N SER A 77 6.97 15.99 -31.57
CA SER A 77 8.28 15.43 -31.87
C SER A 77 8.21 14.04 -32.51
N ASN A 78 7.10 13.33 -32.35
CA ASN A 78 6.88 11.98 -32.86
C ASN A 78 6.32 12.00 -34.30
N GLY A 79 6.98 12.74 -35.18
CA GLY A 79 6.53 13.00 -36.56
C GLY A 79 6.65 11.84 -37.55
N LYS A 80 6.84 10.58 -37.11
CA LYS A 80 6.90 9.42 -38.02
C LYS A 80 6.37 8.14 -37.36
N SER A 81 5.51 7.48 -38.14
CA SER A 81 5.08 6.07 -38.04
C SER A 81 4.04 5.73 -36.95
N ASN A 82 2.77 5.89 -37.30
CA ASN A 82 1.92 4.70 -37.44
C ASN A 82 0.81 4.94 -38.48
N ASP A 83 1.22 4.93 -39.75
CA ASP A 83 0.33 4.63 -40.86
C ASP A 83 0.12 3.11 -40.87
N THR A 84 -0.77 2.63 -40.02
CA THR A 84 -1.41 1.33 -40.21
C THR A 84 -2.85 1.57 -40.59
N ARG A 85 -3.03 1.79 -41.90
CA ARG A 85 -4.22 1.42 -42.67
C ARG A 85 -5.49 2.17 -42.28
N ALA A 86 -5.69 3.30 -42.92
CA ALA A 86 -7.02 3.71 -43.32
C ALA A 86 -7.64 2.64 -44.24
N GLY A 87 -8.78 2.07 -43.85
CA GLY A 87 -9.67 1.32 -44.73
C GLY A 87 -9.76 -0.17 -44.46
N ASP A 88 -10.50 -0.55 -43.42
CA ASP A 88 -11.61 -1.49 -43.55
C ASP A 88 -12.64 -1.11 -42.48
N ASP A 89 -13.74 -0.55 -42.96
CA ASP A 89 -14.90 -0.07 -42.22
C ASP A 89 -15.88 -1.23 -42.23
N ASP A 90 -15.80 -2.13 -41.26
CA ASP A 90 -16.86 -3.06 -40.89
C ASP A 90 -16.50 -3.70 -39.53
N ASP A 91 -17.37 -3.49 -38.55
CA ASP A 91 -17.51 -4.25 -37.30
C ASP A 91 -16.44 -4.09 -36.19
N ASP A 92 -15.98 -2.88 -35.91
CA ASP A 92 -15.50 -2.55 -34.56
C ASP A 92 -16.64 -1.86 -33.80
N ASP A 93 -17.71 -2.63 -33.55
CA ASP A 93 -18.59 -2.43 -32.40
C ASP A 93 -17.69 -2.53 -31.16
N SER A 94 -16.98 -1.45 -30.89
CA SER A 94 -16.30 -1.21 -29.63
C SER A 94 -17.40 -1.16 -28.59
N GLU A 95 -17.81 -2.34 -28.12
CA GLU A 95 -18.63 -2.53 -26.95
C GLU A 95 -17.88 -1.87 -25.80
N PHE A 96 -18.14 -0.57 -25.60
CA PHE A 96 -17.55 0.19 -24.53
C PHE A 96 -17.84 -0.59 -23.25
N GLN A 97 -16.77 -1.02 -22.58
CA GLN A 97 -16.90 -1.72 -21.32
C GLN A 97 -17.39 -0.71 -20.29
N PHE A 98 -18.71 -0.62 -20.11
CA PHE A 98 -19.31 0.21 -19.08
C PHE A 98 -18.78 -0.28 -17.74
N LYS A 99 -17.99 0.55 -17.07
CA LYS A 99 -17.59 0.28 -15.70
C LYS A 99 -18.85 0.42 -14.85
N GLU A 100 -19.25 -0.66 -14.19
CA GLU A 100 -20.29 -0.59 -13.16
C GLU A 100 -19.79 0.34 -12.06
N VAL A 101 -20.52 1.45 -11.86
CA VAL A 101 -20.26 2.37 -10.75
C VAL A 101 -21.03 1.84 -9.55
N PRO A 102 -20.37 1.61 -8.41
CA PRO A 102 -21.07 1.16 -7.21
C PRO A 102 -22.09 2.21 -6.77
N THR A 103 -23.23 1.73 -6.30
CA THR A 103 -24.26 2.54 -5.66
C THR A 103 -23.80 3.02 -4.28
N LEU A 104 -24.44 4.08 -3.76
CA LEU A 104 -24.19 4.57 -2.40
C LEU A 104 -24.34 3.45 -1.35
N GLU A 105 -25.33 2.59 -1.51
CA GLU A 105 -25.56 1.44 -0.63
C GLU A 105 -24.37 0.47 -0.66
N GLU A 106 -23.87 0.12 -1.85
CA GLU A 106 -22.72 -0.77 -2.02
C GLU A 106 -21.43 -0.19 -1.42
N GLU A 107 -21.19 1.12 -1.64
CA GLU A 107 -20.05 1.81 -1.05
C GLU A 107 -20.10 1.81 0.49
N LEU A 108 -21.27 2.07 1.07
CA LEU A 108 -21.46 2.05 2.53
C LEU A 108 -21.34 0.64 3.11
N LEU A 109 -21.84 -0.37 2.41
CA LEU A 109 -21.67 -1.77 2.82
C LEU A 109 -20.19 -2.17 2.83
N ASP A 110 -19.42 -1.77 1.82
CA ASP A 110 -17.98 -2.03 1.81
C ASP A 110 -17.25 -1.28 2.93
N GLN A 111 -17.61 -0.02 3.21
CA GLN A 111 -17.08 0.71 4.37
C GLN A 111 -17.37 -0.01 5.70
N LEU A 112 -18.58 -0.53 5.87
CA LEU A 112 -19.00 -1.25 7.08
C LEU A 112 -18.12 -2.49 7.36
N ARG A 113 -17.60 -3.13 6.31
CA ARG A 113 -16.77 -4.35 6.42
C ARG A 113 -15.39 -4.09 7.02
N PHE A 114 -14.86 -2.88 6.86
CA PHE A 114 -13.54 -2.50 7.37
C PHE A 114 -13.56 -2.09 8.85
N LEU A 115 -14.73 -1.85 9.43
CA LEU A 115 -14.86 -1.45 10.81
C LEU A 115 -14.81 -2.67 11.75
N PRO A 116 -14.00 -2.62 12.83
CA PRO A 116 -14.00 -3.65 13.86
C PRO A 116 -15.24 -3.49 14.75
N MET A 117 -16.27 -4.29 14.48
CA MET A 117 -17.54 -4.27 15.22
C MET A 117 -18.06 -5.69 15.49
N ALA A 118 -18.93 -5.82 16.49
CA ALA A 118 -19.58 -7.09 16.81
C ALA A 118 -20.62 -7.48 15.75
N VAL A 119 -20.98 -8.77 15.69
CA VAL A 119 -21.92 -9.30 14.68
C VAL A 119 -23.28 -8.58 14.73
N HIS A 120 -23.78 -8.26 15.93
CA HIS A 120 -25.05 -7.57 16.10
C HIS A 120 -25.00 -6.11 15.63
N GLU A 121 -23.87 -5.44 15.80
CA GLU A 121 -23.64 -4.08 15.31
C GLU A 121 -23.56 -4.07 13.78
N ARG A 122 -22.89 -5.06 13.18
CA ARG A 122 -22.85 -5.23 11.73
C ARG A 122 -24.26 -5.44 11.15
N ALA A 123 -25.04 -6.34 11.75
CA ALA A 123 -26.42 -6.57 11.31
C ALA A 123 -27.29 -5.31 11.43
N PHE A 124 -27.09 -4.52 12.49
CA PHE A 124 -27.76 -3.22 12.64
C PHE A 124 -27.28 -2.20 11.59
N GLY A 125 -25.98 -2.16 11.30
CA GLY A 125 -25.41 -1.31 10.26
C GLY A 125 -25.96 -1.61 8.87
N GLU A 126 -26.04 -2.89 8.48
CA GLU A 126 -26.67 -3.32 7.23
C GLU A 126 -28.15 -2.89 7.15
N TYR A 127 -28.89 -3.03 8.27
CA TYR A 127 -30.26 -2.57 8.34
C TYR A 127 -30.39 -1.05 8.15
N VAL A 128 -29.52 -0.26 8.79
CA VAL A 128 -29.51 1.19 8.65
C VAL A 128 -29.20 1.60 7.20
N ILE A 129 -28.16 1.01 6.60
CA ILE A 129 -27.74 1.30 5.22
C ILE A 129 -28.85 0.98 4.22
N GLY A 130 -29.54 -0.16 4.36
CA GLY A 130 -30.66 -0.51 3.48
C GLY A 130 -31.90 0.40 3.63
N ASN A 131 -31.92 1.30 4.63
CA ASN A 131 -32.96 2.33 4.79
C ASN A 131 -32.50 3.73 4.35
N VAL A 132 -31.30 3.86 3.76
CA VAL A 132 -30.79 5.12 3.18
C VAL A 132 -31.41 5.32 1.78
N ASP A 133 -31.73 6.56 1.43
CA ASP A 133 -32.17 6.95 0.09
C ASP A 133 -30.99 7.50 -0.74
N ASP A 134 -31.19 7.74 -2.03
CA ASP A 134 -30.13 8.22 -2.94
C ASP A 134 -29.59 9.61 -2.56
N ASP A 135 -30.32 10.37 -1.75
CA ASP A 135 -29.91 11.66 -1.20
C ASP A 135 -29.08 11.55 0.09
N GLY A 136 -28.86 10.33 0.58
CA GLY A 136 -28.10 10.04 1.79
C GLY A 136 -28.88 10.17 3.10
N TYR A 137 -30.20 10.40 3.05
CA TYR A 137 -31.04 10.46 4.24
C TYR A 137 -31.77 9.14 4.52
N LEU A 138 -32.11 8.92 5.80
CA LEU A 138 -32.90 7.76 6.19
C LEU A 138 -34.37 7.95 5.77
N ARG A 139 -34.94 6.90 5.15
CA ARG A 139 -36.36 6.84 4.76
C ARG A 139 -37.30 6.83 5.97
N ARG A 140 -36.81 6.44 7.15
CA ARG A 140 -37.58 6.30 8.39
C ARG A 140 -36.75 6.70 9.60
N ASP A 141 -37.45 7.26 10.60
CA ASP A 141 -36.87 7.53 11.90
C ASP A 141 -36.47 6.24 12.62
N LEU A 142 -35.36 6.32 13.36
CA LEU A 142 -34.96 5.27 14.29
C LEU A 142 -35.88 5.33 15.53
N ARG A 143 -36.57 4.23 15.81
CA ARG A 143 -37.50 4.09 16.95
C ARG A 143 -37.04 3.03 17.93
#